data_AF-A0A0M8QLX3-F1
#
_entry.id   AF-A0A0M8QLX3-F1
#
_cell.length_a   1.000
_cell.length_b   1.000
_cell.length_c   1.000
_cell.angle_alpha   90.00
_cell.angle_beta   90.00
_cell.angle_gamma   90.00
#
_symmetry.space_group_name_H-M   'P 1'
#
loop_
_entity.id
_entity.type
_entity.pdbx_description
1 polymer ?
#
loop_
_entity_poly.entity_id
_entity_poly.type
_entity_poly.pdbx_seq_one_letter_code
_entity_poly.pdbx_strand_id
1 'polypeptide(L)'
;MTMTEQPVKTAGDDTACCARHDGHGPGPGAEAPETARERVNRRWNEILQETRVTQTGVQILFGFLLSVAFTPLFRELETFDRVVYVITVVLGAAATGSLIAPVSIHRLLSGQRMKDEVVEAAGRLMMCGMVLLALTIGCTLLLILRVVVPGVLAEALAVGVMLWFGLCWYVLPLRLRRRAARRSVADDA
;
A
#
# COMPACT_ATOMS: atom_id res chain seq x y z
N MET A 1 68.97 25.91 -45.53
CA MET A 1 69.12 27.37 -45.34
C MET A 1 69.40 27.64 -43.87
N THR A 2 70.53 28.30 -43.61
CA THR A 2 70.83 29.24 -42.50
C THR A 2 69.92 29.29 -41.24
N MET A 3 70.57 29.14 -40.07
CA MET A 3 70.46 29.97 -38.84
C MET A 3 69.09 30.03 -38.10
N THR A 4 68.95 30.24 -36.78
CA THR A 4 69.80 30.57 -35.61
C THR A 4 69.41 29.64 -34.42
N GLU A 5 70.08 29.51 -33.25
CA GLU A 5 71.42 29.87 -32.72
C GLU A 5 71.80 28.99 -31.48
N GLN A 6 72.83 29.38 -30.73
CA GLN A 6 73.30 28.84 -29.44
C GLN A 6 72.93 29.80 -28.26
N PRO A 7 73.51 29.70 -27.04
CA PRO A 7 73.46 28.62 -26.03
C PRO A 7 73.15 29.14 -24.60
N VAL A 8 72.95 28.27 -23.59
CA VAL A 8 73.38 28.61 -22.19
C VAL A 8 73.58 27.38 -21.28
N LYS A 9 74.48 27.52 -20.29
CA LYS A 9 74.80 26.55 -19.23
C LYS A 9 74.08 26.91 -17.91
N THR A 10 73.65 25.90 -17.13
CA THR A 10 73.83 25.72 -15.65
C THR A 10 73.17 24.37 -15.30
N ALA A 11 73.73 23.39 -14.58
CA ALA A 11 74.52 23.34 -13.34
C ALA A 11 73.67 23.32 -12.05
N GLY A 12 73.63 22.15 -11.37
CA GLY A 12 73.00 21.91 -10.06
C GLY A 12 71.46 21.91 -10.07
N ASP A 13 70.75 21.32 -9.10
CA ASP A 13 71.11 20.32 -8.07
C ASP A 13 69.76 19.71 -7.56
N ASP A 14 69.78 19.03 -6.41
CA ASP A 14 68.65 18.72 -5.53
C ASP A 14 67.75 17.53 -5.86
N THR A 15 68.16 16.42 -5.25
CA THR A 15 67.30 15.27 -4.92
C THR A 15 66.24 15.66 -3.89
N ALA A 16 64.95 15.67 -4.28
CA ALA A 16 63.82 15.72 -3.35
C ALA A 16 62.74 14.72 -3.82
N CYS A 17 62.65 13.54 -3.19
CA CYS A 17 61.89 13.26 -1.97
C CYS A 17 60.44 12.82 -2.28
N CYS A 18 60.06 11.66 -1.75
CA CYS A 18 58.81 10.98 -2.08
C CYS A 18 57.59 11.75 -1.59
N ALA A 19 56.70 12.14 -2.51
CA ALA A 19 55.31 12.47 -2.21
C ALA A 19 54.39 11.48 -2.92
N ARG A 20 54.05 10.37 -2.25
CA ARG A 20 52.89 9.57 -2.66
C ARG A 20 51.66 10.44 -2.49
N HIS A 21 51.04 10.79 -3.61
CA HIS A 21 49.66 11.27 -3.59
C HIS A 21 48.76 10.04 -3.35
N ASP A 22 48.69 9.60 -2.09
CA ASP A 22 47.68 8.64 -1.63
C ASP A 22 46.32 9.35 -1.62
N GLY A 23 45.78 9.54 -2.82
CA GLY A 23 44.47 10.11 -3.09
C GLY A 23 43.39 9.14 -2.61
N HIS A 24 43.13 9.14 -1.31
CA HIS A 24 41.95 8.54 -0.71
C HIS A 24 40.71 9.35 -1.12
N GLY A 25 40.34 9.26 -2.41
CA GLY A 25 39.02 9.65 -2.86
C GLY A 25 37.98 8.80 -2.13
N PRO A 26 36.86 9.37 -1.68
CA PRO A 26 35.82 8.61 -1.01
C PRO A 26 35.35 7.48 -1.93
N GLY A 27 35.49 6.24 -1.46
CA GLY A 27 35.24 5.06 -2.29
C GLY A 27 33.81 5.05 -2.86
N PRO A 28 33.62 4.72 -4.16
CA PRO A 28 32.29 4.64 -4.76
C PRO A 28 31.55 3.42 -4.19
N GLY A 29 30.82 3.63 -3.10
CA GLY A 29 30.15 2.57 -2.35
C GLY A 29 29.67 2.96 -0.95
N ALA A 30 30.08 4.12 -0.41
CA ALA A 30 29.42 4.70 0.75
C ALA A 30 28.05 5.27 0.34
N GLU A 31 27.03 4.41 0.29
CA GLU A 31 25.63 4.84 0.21
C GLU A 31 25.38 5.87 1.33
N ALA A 32 24.98 7.09 0.96
CA ALA A 32 24.72 8.14 1.92
C ALA A 32 23.64 7.65 2.91
N PRO A 33 23.81 7.86 4.22
CA PRO A 33 22.89 7.32 5.22
C PRO A 33 21.48 7.82 4.94
N GLU A 34 20.61 6.90 4.53
CA GLU A 34 19.27 7.16 3.99
C GLU A 34 18.53 8.20 4.85
N THR A 35 17.92 9.19 4.21
CA THR A 35 17.24 10.25 4.97
C THR A 35 15.96 9.71 5.64
N ALA A 36 15.51 10.36 6.71
CA ALA A 36 14.24 10.00 7.35
C ALA A 36 13.05 10.09 6.39
N ARG A 37 13.12 10.95 5.35
CA ARG A 37 12.12 11.05 4.28
C ARG A 37 12.14 9.84 3.34
N GLU A 38 13.32 9.37 2.94
CA GLU A 38 13.44 8.18 2.08
C GLU A 38 12.96 6.93 2.81
N ARG A 39 13.27 6.75 4.10
CA ARG A 39 12.74 5.63 4.90
C ARG A 39 11.21 5.57 4.92
N VAL A 40 10.56 6.72 5.08
CA VAL A 40 9.10 6.81 5.05
C VAL A 40 8.57 6.52 3.64
N ASN A 41 9.22 7.04 2.60
CA ASN A 41 8.82 6.82 1.21
C ASN A 41 8.98 5.37 0.75
N ARG A 42 10.06 4.67 1.17
CA ARG A 42 10.27 3.25 0.90
C ARG A 42 9.22 2.38 1.60
N ARG A 43 9.01 2.59 2.90
CA ARG A 43 7.95 1.91 3.67
C ARG A 43 6.55 2.17 3.10
N TRP A 44 6.29 3.39 2.61
CA TRP A 44 5.04 3.72 1.95
C TRP A 44 4.85 2.92 0.64
N ASN A 45 5.89 2.81 -0.18
CA ASN A 45 5.85 2.00 -1.40
C ASN A 45 5.70 0.49 -1.11
N GLU A 46 6.36 -0.03 -0.07
CA GLU A 46 6.17 -1.41 0.43
C GLU A 46 4.69 -1.65 0.80
N ILE A 47 4.10 -0.78 1.63
CA ILE A 47 2.68 -0.85 2.03
C ILE A 47 1.73 -0.70 0.83
N LEU A 48 2.03 0.19 -0.13
CA LEU A 48 1.24 0.32 -1.36
C LEU A 48 1.32 -0.92 -2.25
N GLN A 49 2.46 -1.63 -2.26
CA GLN A 49 2.63 -2.86 -3.01
C GLN A 49 1.87 -4.03 -2.36
N GLU A 50 1.93 -4.18 -1.05
CA GLU A 50 1.10 -5.13 -0.29
C GLU A 50 -0.39 -4.84 -0.48
N THR A 51 -0.80 -3.57 -0.36
CA THR A 51 -2.18 -3.13 -0.60
C THR A 51 -2.63 -3.47 -2.03
N ARG A 52 -1.75 -3.35 -3.03
CA ARG A 52 -2.05 -3.65 -4.44
C ARG A 52 -2.38 -5.14 -4.66
N VAL A 53 -1.75 -6.05 -3.91
CA VAL A 53 -2.09 -7.48 -3.93
C VAL A 53 -3.52 -7.71 -3.43
N THR A 54 -3.97 -6.98 -2.41
CA THR A 54 -5.37 -7.03 -1.96
C THR A 54 -6.31 -6.35 -2.97
N GLN A 55 -5.89 -5.23 -3.56
CA GLN A 55 -6.69 -4.42 -4.48
C GLN A 55 -7.13 -5.20 -5.73
N THR A 56 -6.27 -6.05 -6.31
CA THR A 56 -6.63 -6.87 -7.48
C THR A 56 -7.74 -7.88 -7.14
N GLY A 57 -7.72 -8.47 -5.94
CA GLY A 57 -8.80 -9.35 -5.46
C GLY A 57 -10.15 -8.64 -5.39
N VAL A 58 -10.18 -7.38 -4.94
CA VAL A 58 -11.40 -6.55 -4.91
C VAL A 58 -11.92 -6.26 -6.31
N GLN A 59 -11.03 -5.93 -7.25
CA GLN A 59 -11.40 -5.63 -8.64
C GLN A 59 -11.98 -6.86 -9.35
N ILE A 60 -11.39 -8.05 -9.14
CA ILE A 60 -11.90 -9.32 -9.68
C ILE A 60 -13.28 -9.64 -9.09
N LEU A 61 -13.43 -9.55 -7.76
CA LEU A 61 -14.72 -9.74 -7.09
C LEU A 61 -15.79 -8.80 -7.67
N PHE A 62 -15.49 -7.50 -7.74
CA PHE A 62 -16.41 -6.49 -8.26
C PHE A 62 -16.80 -6.74 -9.74
N GLY A 63 -15.85 -7.17 -10.57
CA GLY A 63 -16.12 -7.57 -11.95
C GLY A 63 -17.04 -8.80 -12.06
N PHE A 64 -16.85 -9.81 -11.19
CA PHE A 64 -17.75 -10.96 -11.11
C PHE A 64 -19.15 -10.56 -10.64
N LEU A 65 -19.27 -9.69 -9.64
CA LEU A 65 -20.57 -9.13 -9.23
C LEU A 65 -21.25 -8.49 -10.43
N LEU A 66 -20.62 -7.50 -11.08
CA LEU A 66 -21.20 -6.82 -12.25
C LEU A 66 -21.62 -7.79 -13.36
N SER A 67 -20.87 -8.87 -13.58
CA SER A 67 -21.20 -9.90 -14.56
C SER A 67 -22.53 -10.60 -14.24
N VAL A 68 -22.84 -10.85 -12.97
CA VAL A 68 -24.08 -11.51 -12.53
C VAL A 68 -25.32 -10.71 -12.96
N ALA A 69 -25.31 -9.37 -12.90
CA ALA A 69 -26.46 -8.56 -13.33
C ALA A 69 -26.90 -8.79 -14.79
N PHE A 70 -26.00 -9.24 -15.66
CA PHE A 70 -26.28 -9.50 -17.07
C PHE A 70 -26.65 -10.97 -17.36
N THR A 71 -26.59 -11.85 -16.36
CA THR A 71 -27.00 -13.26 -16.51
C THR A 71 -28.52 -13.42 -16.55
N PRO A 72 -29.06 -14.45 -17.22
CA PRO A 72 -30.50 -14.76 -17.18
C PRO A 72 -31.01 -14.98 -15.75
N LEU A 73 -30.20 -15.64 -14.91
CA LEU A 73 -30.47 -15.91 -13.51
C LEU A 73 -30.85 -14.63 -12.74
N PHE A 74 -30.26 -13.47 -13.07
CA PHE A 74 -30.59 -12.19 -12.44
C PHE A 74 -32.06 -11.79 -12.57
N ARG A 75 -32.76 -12.26 -13.62
CA ARG A 75 -34.18 -12.01 -13.83
C ARG A 75 -35.07 -12.83 -12.88
N GLU A 76 -34.57 -13.98 -12.44
CA GLU A 76 -35.29 -14.97 -11.62
C GLU A 76 -35.16 -14.73 -10.11
N LEU A 77 -34.23 -13.88 -9.65
CA LEU A 77 -34.14 -13.53 -8.21
C LEU A 77 -35.39 -12.81 -7.71
N GLU A 78 -35.78 -13.14 -6.47
CA GLU A 78 -36.77 -12.40 -5.71
C GLU A 78 -36.40 -10.91 -5.57
N THR A 79 -37.40 -10.06 -5.41
CA THR A 79 -37.24 -8.61 -5.24
C THR A 79 -36.31 -8.26 -4.07
N PHE A 80 -36.35 -9.02 -2.97
CA PHE A 80 -35.46 -8.83 -1.82
C PHE A 80 -33.99 -9.04 -2.19
N ASP A 81 -33.67 -10.19 -2.79
CA ASP A 81 -32.30 -10.52 -3.18
C ASP A 81 -31.78 -9.58 -4.28
N ARG A 82 -32.64 -9.10 -5.18
CA ARG A 82 -32.29 -8.04 -6.14
C ARG A 82 -31.88 -6.73 -5.47
N VAL A 83 -32.57 -6.31 -4.40
CA VAL A 83 -32.20 -5.11 -3.62
C VAL A 83 -30.88 -5.32 -2.88
N VAL A 84 -30.70 -6.47 -2.22
CA VAL A 84 -29.45 -6.83 -1.55
C VAL A 84 -28.28 -6.84 -2.54
N TYR A 85 -28.48 -7.38 -3.75
CA TYR A 85 -27.49 -7.35 -4.82
C TYR A 85 -27.10 -5.93 -5.24
N VAL A 86 -28.07 -5.03 -5.46
CA VAL A 86 -27.77 -3.62 -5.81
C VAL A 86 -26.97 -2.93 -4.72
N ILE A 87 -27.34 -3.13 -3.45
CA ILE A 87 -26.57 -2.63 -2.29
C ILE A 87 -25.15 -3.19 -2.30
N THR A 88 -25.00 -4.49 -2.56
CA THR A 88 -23.70 -5.17 -2.63
C THR A 88 -22.79 -4.59 -3.73
N VAL A 89 -23.34 -4.31 -4.91
CA VAL A 89 -22.60 -3.67 -6.02
C VAL A 89 -22.16 -2.25 -5.65
N VAL A 90 -23.03 -1.46 -5.02
CA VAL A 90 -22.69 -0.10 -4.55
C VAL A 90 -21.59 -0.13 -3.48
N LEU A 91 -21.66 -1.06 -2.53
CA LEU A 91 -20.61 -1.29 -1.53
C LEU A 91 -19.28 -1.68 -2.19
N GLY A 92 -19.30 -2.57 -3.18
CA GLY A 92 -18.10 -3.00 -3.92
C GLY A 92 -17.46 -1.86 -4.72
N ALA A 93 -18.27 -1.01 -5.34
CA ALA A 93 -17.80 0.19 -6.03
C ALA A 93 -17.16 1.19 -5.05
N ALA A 94 -17.81 1.45 -3.91
CA ALA A 94 -17.31 2.35 -2.86
C ALA A 94 -16.03 1.81 -2.19
N ALA A 95 -15.93 0.49 -1.95
CA ALA A 95 -14.73 -0.18 -1.48
C ALA A 95 -13.57 0.00 -2.48
N THR A 96 -13.83 -0.27 -3.76
CA THR A 96 -12.85 -0.12 -4.85
C THR A 96 -12.32 1.32 -4.93
N GLY A 97 -13.21 2.32 -4.93
CA GLY A 97 -12.82 3.74 -4.95
C GLY A 97 -12.00 4.14 -3.72
N SER A 98 -12.40 3.69 -2.53
CA SER A 98 -11.71 3.98 -1.26
C SER A 98 -10.30 3.37 -1.21
N LEU A 99 -10.11 2.17 -1.75
CA LEU A 99 -8.80 1.49 -1.80
C LEU A 99 -7.88 2.04 -2.90
N ILE A 100 -8.42 2.61 -3.98
CA ILE A 100 -7.63 3.29 -5.02
C ILE A 100 -7.18 4.70 -4.57
N ALA A 101 -7.95 5.35 -3.69
CA ALA A 101 -7.70 6.73 -3.27
C ALA A 101 -6.26 7.05 -2.78
N PRO A 102 -5.56 6.21 -2.00
CA PRO A 102 -4.18 6.47 -1.57
C PRO A 102 -3.19 6.62 -2.73
N VAL A 103 -3.38 5.84 -3.80
CA VAL A 103 -2.53 5.90 -5.01
C VAL A 103 -2.76 7.23 -5.74
N SER A 104 -4.02 7.66 -5.85
CA SER A 104 -4.38 8.95 -6.42
C SER A 104 -3.86 10.12 -5.58
N ILE A 105 -4.04 10.08 -4.26
CA ILE A 105 -3.54 11.09 -3.31
C ILE A 105 -2.02 11.21 -3.41
N HIS A 106 -1.29 10.09 -3.35
CA HIS A 106 0.15 10.09 -3.48
C HIS A 106 0.61 10.68 -4.84
N ARG A 107 0.00 10.25 -5.95
CA ARG A 107 0.35 10.74 -7.30
C ARG A 107 0.07 12.23 -7.50
N LEU A 108 -1.02 12.75 -6.91
CA LEU A 108 -1.40 14.16 -7.03
C LEU A 108 -0.62 15.09 -6.09
N LEU A 109 -0.25 14.62 -4.89
CA LEU A 109 0.37 15.46 -3.84
C LEU A 109 1.87 15.23 -3.65
N SER A 110 2.53 14.37 -4.43
CA SER A 110 3.98 14.10 -4.37
C SER A 110 4.90 15.34 -4.44
N GLY A 111 4.39 16.50 -4.88
CA GLY A 111 5.12 17.77 -4.93
C GLY A 111 4.87 18.76 -3.79
N GLN A 112 3.84 18.58 -2.93
CA GLN A 112 3.44 19.59 -1.95
C GLN A 112 3.91 19.27 -0.52
N ARG A 113 4.20 20.32 0.27
CA ARG A 113 4.80 20.20 1.62
C ARG A 113 3.80 19.84 2.74
N MET A 114 2.55 19.52 2.43
CA MET A 114 1.52 19.10 3.39
C MET A 114 1.57 17.57 3.58
N LYS A 115 2.14 17.10 4.70
CA LYS A 115 2.61 15.71 4.83
C LYS A 115 1.75 14.80 5.70
N ASP A 116 1.08 15.32 6.72
CA ASP A 116 0.53 14.47 7.77
C ASP A 116 -1.01 14.30 7.66
N GLU A 117 -1.79 15.38 7.58
CA GLU A 117 -3.26 15.32 7.42
C GLU A 117 -3.70 14.52 6.18
N VAL A 118 -2.96 14.65 5.09
CA VAL A 118 -3.19 13.96 3.81
C VAL A 118 -2.99 12.44 3.96
N VAL A 119 -1.97 12.04 4.72
CA VAL A 119 -1.65 10.64 5.00
C VAL A 119 -2.68 10.04 5.96
N GLU A 120 -3.13 10.80 6.97
CA GLU A 120 -4.25 10.38 7.81
C GLU A 120 -5.56 10.21 7.03
N ALA A 121 -5.87 11.12 6.11
CA ALA A 121 -7.06 11.03 5.26
C ALA A 121 -7.00 9.78 4.35
N ALA A 122 -5.83 9.51 3.75
CA ALA A 122 -5.60 8.28 2.98
C ALA A 122 -5.76 7.02 3.85
N GLY A 123 -5.22 7.00 5.07
CA GLY A 123 -5.38 5.89 6.02
C GLY A 123 -6.83 5.68 6.46
N ARG A 124 -7.60 6.75 6.68
CA ARG A 124 -9.04 6.69 6.96
C ARG A 124 -9.83 6.12 5.79
N LEU A 125 -9.49 6.51 4.55
CA LEU A 125 -10.09 5.95 3.34
C LEU A 125 -9.76 4.45 3.16
N MET A 126 -8.53 4.02 3.43
CA MET A 126 -8.16 2.60 3.41
C MET A 126 -8.95 1.79 4.45
N MET A 127 -9.09 2.27 5.68
CA MET A 127 -9.91 1.60 6.70
C MET A 127 -11.39 1.55 6.31
N CYS A 128 -11.93 2.63 5.73
CA CYS A 128 -13.30 2.64 5.19
C CYS A 128 -13.47 1.61 4.05
N GLY A 129 -12.53 1.57 3.11
CA GLY A 129 -12.50 0.59 2.01
C GLY A 129 -12.48 -0.85 2.51
N MET A 130 -11.73 -1.15 3.58
CA MET A 130 -11.73 -2.46 4.23
C MET A 130 -13.11 -2.81 4.86
N VAL A 131 -13.78 -1.86 5.52
CA VAL A 131 -15.15 -2.10 6.05
C VAL A 131 -16.12 -2.41 4.91
N LEU A 132 -16.11 -1.58 3.87
CA LEU A 132 -16.98 -1.72 2.69
C LEU A 132 -16.72 -3.03 1.95
N LEU A 133 -15.47 -3.47 1.86
CA LEU A 133 -15.09 -4.76 1.28
C LEU A 133 -15.62 -5.93 2.10
N ALA A 134 -15.48 -5.92 3.43
CA ALA A 134 -16.02 -6.97 4.29
C ALA A 134 -17.54 -7.12 4.09
N LEU A 135 -18.26 -5.99 4.09
CA LEU A 135 -19.71 -5.97 3.84
C LEU A 135 -20.06 -6.47 2.44
N THR A 136 -19.30 -6.08 1.40
CA THR A 136 -19.49 -6.55 0.02
C THR A 136 -19.37 -8.07 -0.06
N ILE A 137 -18.31 -8.65 0.52
CA ILE A 137 -18.10 -10.10 0.54
C ILE A 137 -19.20 -10.80 1.34
N GLY A 138 -19.58 -10.26 2.51
CA GLY A 138 -20.65 -10.81 3.34
C GLY A 138 -22.02 -10.84 2.65
N CYS A 139 -22.41 -9.74 2.00
CA CYS A 139 -23.67 -9.68 1.24
C CYS A 139 -23.63 -10.56 -0.03
N THR A 140 -22.49 -10.64 -0.71
CA THR A 140 -22.30 -11.58 -1.84
C THR A 140 -22.46 -13.02 -1.38
N LEU A 141 -21.83 -13.40 -0.25
CA LEU A 141 -21.94 -14.73 0.32
C LEU A 141 -23.37 -15.05 0.75
N LEU A 142 -24.07 -14.11 1.39
CA LEU A 142 -25.47 -14.26 1.78
C LEU A 142 -26.37 -14.53 0.57
N LEU A 143 -26.19 -13.79 -0.53
CA LEU A 143 -26.94 -14.00 -1.78
C LEU A 143 -26.70 -15.39 -2.36
N ILE A 144 -25.44 -15.82 -2.46
CA ILE A 144 -25.08 -17.15 -2.96
C ILE A 144 -25.67 -18.25 -2.05
N LEU A 145 -25.58 -18.08 -0.72
CA LEU A 145 -26.11 -19.04 0.23
C LEU A 145 -27.65 -19.11 0.21
N ARG A 146 -28.36 -17.99 0.03
CA ARG A 146 -29.84 -18.01 -0.11
C ARG A 146 -30.30 -18.75 -1.37
N VAL A 147 -29.51 -18.74 -2.44
CA VAL A 147 -29.78 -19.51 -3.67
C VAL A 147 -29.46 -21.00 -3.52
N VAL A 148 -28.41 -21.36 -2.78
CA VAL A 148 -27.91 -22.75 -2.68
C VAL A 148 -28.46 -23.52 -1.47
N VAL A 149 -28.75 -22.84 -0.36
CA VAL A 149 -29.07 -23.45 0.94
C VAL A 149 -30.45 -22.96 1.43
N PRO A 150 -31.46 -23.83 1.54
CA PRO A 150 -32.77 -23.43 2.05
C PRO A 150 -32.74 -23.16 3.56
N GLY A 151 -33.38 -22.07 3.97
CA GLY A 151 -33.63 -21.72 5.38
C GLY A 151 -32.51 -20.97 6.10
N VAL A 152 -32.63 -20.88 7.43
CA VAL A 152 -31.83 -20.00 8.30
C VAL A 152 -30.32 -20.32 8.33
N LEU A 153 -29.89 -21.45 7.78
CA LEU A 153 -28.48 -21.83 7.72
C LEU A 153 -27.66 -20.87 6.84
N ALA A 154 -28.26 -20.31 5.78
CA ALA A 154 -27.63 -19.31 4.93
C ALA A 154 -27.23 -18.04 5.73
N GLU A 155 -28.15 -17.56 6.57
CA GLU A 155 -27.94 -16.39 7.43
C GLU A 155 -26.92 -16.67 8.53
N ALA A 156 -27.01 -17.84 9.18
CA ALA A 156 -26.06 -18.25 10.22
C ALA A 156 -24.61 -18.33 9.70
N LEU A 157 -24.41 -18.90 8.49
CA LEU A 157 -23.10 -18.97 7.85
C LEU A 157 -22.58 -17.59 7.44
N ALA A 158 -23.42 -16.73 6.86
CA ALA A 158 -23.04 -15.36 6.51
C ALA A 158 -22.64 -14.54 7.74
N VAL A 159 -23.40 -14.64 8.84
CA VAL A 159 -23.07 -14.02 10.13
C VAL A 159 -21.75 -14.58 10.70
N GLY A 160 -21.54 -15.90 10.62
CA GLY A 160 -20.29 -16.54 11.05
C GLY A 160 -19.05 -16.01 10.32
N VAL A 161 -19.13 -15.85 8.99
CA VAL A 161 -18.04 -15.27 8.18
C VAL A 161 -17.85 -13.78 8.48
N MET A 162 -18.92 -13.01 8.69
CA MET A 162 -18.81 -11.60 9.08
C MET A 162 -18.18 -11.42 10.47
N LEU A 163 -18.49 -12.30 11.42
CA LEU A 163 -17.85 -12.32 12.74
C LEU A 163 -16.36 -12.69 12.62
N TRP A 164 -16.01 -13.63 11.74
CA TRP A 164 -14.61 -13.98 11.44
C TRP A 164 -13.84 -12.79 10.86
N PHE A 165 -14.39 -12.08 9.87
CA PHE A 165 -13.79 -10.84 9.37
C PHE A 165 -13.67 -9.76 10.45
N GLY A 166 -14.70 -9.58 11.29
CA GLY A 166 -14.65 -8.69 12.46
C GLY A 166 -13.48 -9.01 13.39
N LEU A 167 -13.29 -10.30 13.69
CA LEU A 167 -12.22 -10.80 14.55
C LEU A 167 -10.83 -10.59 13.92
N CYS A 168 -10.65 -11.03 12.67
CA CYS A 168 -9.35 -10.98 11.99
C CYS A 168 -8.92 -9.56 11.60
N TRP A 169 -9.85 -8.72 11.10
CA TRP A 169 -9.51 -7.41 10.54
C TRP A 169 -9.57 -6.26 11.54
N TYR A 170 -10.30 -6.41 12.66
CA TYR A 170 -10.43 -5.35 13.67
C TYR A 170 -9.93 -5.79 15.04
N VAL A 171 -10.41 -6.93 15.57
CA VAL A 171 -10.01 -7.36 16.92
C VAL A 171 -8.51 -7.69 16.99
N LEU A 172 -7.97 -8.42 16.01
CA LEU A 172 -6.54 -8.77 15.98
C LEU A 172 -5.62 -7.53 15.93
N PRO A 173 -5.73 -6.59 14.97
CA PRO A 173 -4.89 -5.39 14.97
C PRO A 173 -5.13 -4.47 16.17
N LEU A 174 -6.36 -4.34 16.68
CA LEU A 174 -6.62 -3.59 17.92
C LEU A 174 -5.94 -4.24 19.14
N ARG A 175 -5.91 -5.58 19.23
CA ARG A 175 -5.19 -6.32 20.28
C ARG A 175 -3.68 -6.12 20.16
N LEU A 176 -3.13 -6.17 18.94
CA LEU A 176 -1.70 -5.90 18.69
C LEU A 176 -1.33 -4.46 19.06
N ARG A 177 -2.12 -3.45 18.63
CA ARG A 177 -1.89 -2.04 18.96
C ARG A 177 -1.94 -1.79 20.47
N ARG A 178 -2.89 -2.40 21.18
CA ARG A 178 -2.98 -2.35 22.66
C ARG A 178 -1.82 -3.07 23.36
N ARG A 179 -1.23 -4.12 22.76
CA ARG A 179 -0.04 -4.80 23.29
C ARG A 179 1.22 -3.97 23.08
N ALA A 180 1.39 -3.36 21.91
CA ALA A 180 2.53 -2.48 21.60
C ALA A 180 2.56 -1.27 22.56
N ALA A 181 1.44 -0.57 22.73
CA ALA A 181 1.33 0.57 23.65
C ALA A 181 1.55 0.20 25.14
N ARG A 182 1.42 -1.08 25.52
CA ARG A 182 1.76 -1.56 26.87
C ARG A 182 3.24 -1.91 27.03
N ARG A 183 3.97 -2.14 25.93
CA ARG A 183 5.42 -2.41 25.98
C ARG A 183 6.22 -1.12 26.08
N SER A 184 5.88 -0.07 25.34
CA SER A 184 6.58 1.23 25.45
C SER A 184 6.53 1.78 26.88
N VAL A 185 5.33 1.76 27.51
CA VAL A 185 5.14 2.19 28.91
C VAL A 185 5.91 1.32 29.92
N ALA A 186 6.40 0.14 29.54
CA ALA A 186 7.21 -0.74 30.38
C ALA A 186 8.71 -0.73 30.03
N ASP A 187 9.11 -0.03 28.96
CA ASP A 187 10.49 0.26 28.55
C ASP A 187 10.91 1.67 29.01
N ASP A 188 9.91 2.57 29.15
CA ASP A 188 10.05 3.94 29.66
C ASP A 188 9.96 4.05 31.22
N ALA A 189 9.87 2.93 31.96
CA ALA A 189 9.57 2.87 33.40
C ALA A 189 10.51 1.96 34.20
#